data_AF-A0A923UMX6-F1
#
_entry.id   AF-A0A923UMX6-F1
#
_cell.length_a   1.000
_cell.length_b   1.000
_cell.length_c   1.000
_cell.angle_alpha   90.00
_cell.angle_beta   90.00
_cell.angle_gamma   90.00
#
_symmetry.space_group_name_H-M   'P 1'
#
loop_
_entity.id
_entity.type
_entity.pdbx_description
1 polymer ?
#
loop_
_entity_poly.entity_id
_entity_poly.type
_entity_poly.pdbx_seq_one_letter_code
_entity_poly.pdbx_strand_id
1 'polypeptide(L)'
;MRKVTILITVLSFTFSMSLKAQDDYPRGKEKIRAAKVGLITNRLDLSEEQAKIFWVVYDEFDKIRSEIRKNIRQMTAESRNITTSDDKILSDLKEVLSLKQKEVDLEKEYLSKFLKT
;
A
#
# COMPACT_ATOMS: atom_id res chain seq x y z
N MET A 1 -53.82 12.66 1.10
CA MET A 1 -52.71 13.57 1.45
C MET A 1 -51.84 13.10 2.63
N ARG A 2 -52.43 12.53 3.70
CA ARG A 2 -51.68 11.98 4.86
C ARG A 2 -50.74 10.79 4.53
N LYS A 3 -51.14 9.91 3.61
CA LYS A 3 -50.31 8.76 3.18
C LYS A 3 -49.09 9.19 2.33
N VAL A 4 -49.25 10.24 1.51
CA VAL A 4 -48.19 10.80 0.67
C VAL A 4 -47.15 11.54 1.52
N THR A 5 -47.60 12.26 2.56
CA THR A 5 -46.68 12.92 3.51
C THR A 5 -45.86 11.91 4.31
N ILE A 6 -46.45 10.79 4.77
CA ILE A 6 -45.71 9.70 5.43
C ILE A 6 -44.67 9.09 4.49
N LEU A 7 -45.03 8.84 3.23
CA LEU A 7 -44.14 8.24 2.23
C LEU A 7 -42.95 9.16 1.91
N ILE A 8 -43.17 10.47 1.83
CA ILE A 8 -42.11 11.48 1.64
C ILE A 8 -41.21 11.55 2.88
N THR A 9 -41.76 11.46 4.09
CA THR A 9 -40.99 11.52 5.34
C THR A 9 -40.07 10.29 5.50
N VAL A 10 -40.55 9.10 5.13
CA VAL A 10 -39.76 7.86 5.14
C VAL A 10 -38.66 7.89 4.07
N LEU A 11 -38.97 8.40 2.88
CA LEU A 11 -38.00 8.52 1.78
C LEU A 11 -36.88 9.53 2.13
N SER A 12 -37.21 10.64 2.80
CA SER A 12 -36.22 11.61 3.30
C SER A 12 -35.32 11.03 4.40
N PHE A 13 -35.83 10.15 5.26
CA PHE A 13 -35.03 9.52 6.32
C PHE A 13 -34.00 8.51 5.77
N THR A 14 -34.32 7.82 4.67
CA THR A 14 -33.37 6.90 4.01
C THR A 14 -32.26 7.60 3.22
N PHE A 15 -32.45 8.87 2.84
CA PHE A 15 -31.44 9.64 2.12
C PHE A 15 -30.33 10.18 3.04
N SER A 16 -30.60 10.32 4.35
CA SER A 16 -29.62 10.82 5.33
C SER A 16 -28.59 9.78 5.81
N MET A 17 -28.70 8.50 5.40
CA MET A 17 -27.75 7.45 5.76
C MET A 17 -26.59 7.26 4.75
N SER A 18 -26.51 8.07 3.70
CA SER A 18 -25.43 7.95 2.73
C SER A 18 -24.26 8.88 3.08
N LEU A 19 -23.05 8.28 3.03
CA LEU A 19 -21.74 8.91 2.83
C LEU A 19 -20.88 9.24 4.07
N LYS A 20 -20.51 8.22 4.85
CA LYS A 20 -19.17 8.19 5.50
C LYS A 20 -18.29 7.13 4.84
N ALA A 21 -18.02 7.30 3.55
CA ALA A 21 -17.23 6.34 2.76
C ALA A 21 -15.77 6.78 2.52
N GLN A 22 -15.39 8.01 2.88
CA GLN A 22 -14.08 8.57 2.56
C GLN A 22 -13.59 9.47 3.70
N ASP A 23 -12.97 8.91 4.75
CA ASP A 23 -11.96 9.69 5.50
C ASP A 23 -11.14 8.91 6.56
N ASP A 24 -10.90 7.61 6.38
CA ASP A 24 -10.15 6.84 7.39
C ASP A 24 -8.87 6.22 6.82
N TYR A 25 -8.20 6.97 5.95
CA TYR A 25 -6.94 6.56 5.33
C TYR A 25 -5.86 6.12 6.36
N PRO A 26 -5.69 6.80 7.53
CA PRO A 26 -4.78 6.34 8.57
C PRO A 26 -5.18 4.98 9.15
N ARG A 27 -6.46 4.78 9.50
CA ARG A 27 -6.96 3.49 10.00
C ARG A 27 -6.88 2.37 8.95
N GLY A 28 -7.01 2.71 7.67
CA GLY A 28 -6.82 1.77 6.57
C GLY A 28 -5.40 1.20 6.54
N LYS A 29 -4.37 2.05 6.66
CA LYS A 29 -2.97 1.61 6.71
C LYS A 29 -2.66 0.73 7.92
N GLU A 30 -3.17 1.08 9.10
CA GLU A 30 -2.97 0.30 10.31
C GLU A 30 -3.61 -1.09 10.19
N LYS A 31 -4.86 -1.17 9.68
CA LYS A 31 -5.53 -2.45 9.42
C LYS A 31 -4.74 -3.32 8.45
N ILE A 32 -4.21 -2.73 7.37
CA ILE A 32 -3.37 -3.46 6.40
C ILE A 32 -2.07 -3.94 7.06
N ARG A 33 -1.41 -3.11 7.88
CA ARG A 33 -0.19 -3.50 8.60
C ARG A 33 -0.48 -4.65 9.57
N ALA A 34 -1.55 -4.57 10.34
CA ALA A 34 -1.95 -5.62 11.27
C ALA A 34 -2.27 -6.95 10.54
N ALA A 35 -3.01 -6.88 9.43
CA ALA A 35 -3.31 -8.05 8.60
C ALA A 35 -2.05 -8.67 8.00
N LYS A 36 -1.09 -7.84 7.55
CA LYS A 36 0.21 -8.29 7.04
C LYS A 36 1.02 -8.99 8.14
N VAL A 37 1.10 -8.41 9.33
CA VAL A 37 1.78 -9.01 10.48
C VAL A 37 1.17 -10.36 10.82
N GLY A 38 -0.15 -10.42 10.97
CA GLY A 38 -0.86 -11.68 11.25
C GLY A 38 -0.65 -12.73 10.16
N LEU A 39 -0.68 -12.36 8.88
CA LEU A 39 -0.44 -13.30 7.79
C LEU A 39 0.98 -13.86 7.79
N ILE A 40 1.99 -13.01 7.99
CA ILE A 40 3.39 -13.44 8.01
C ILE A 40 3.66 -14.31 9.23
N THR A 41 3.24 -13.90 10.43
CA THR A 41 3.38 -14.69 11.65
C THR A 41 2.65 -16.03 11.55
N ASN A 42 1.47 -16.10 10.93
CA ASN A 42 0.75 -17.37 10.75
C ASN A 42 1.40 -18.29 9.70
N ARG A 43 2.22 -17.73 8.78
CA ARG A 43 2.87 -18.49 7.70
C ARG A 43 4.28 -18.92 8.06
N LEU A 44 4.93 -18.23 8.99
CA LEU A 44 6.27 -18.51 9.45
C LEU A 44 6.20 -19.08 10.87
N ASP A 45 6.65 -20.32 11.04
CA ASP A 45 6.71 -20.98 12.34
C ASP A 45 7.99 -20.56 13.09
N LEU A 46 8.04 -19.29 13.51
CA LEU A 46 9.19 -18.68 14.20
C LEU A 46 9.07 -18.82 15.72
N SER A 47 10.18 -19.11 16.40
CA SER A 47 10.24 -18.98 17.86
C SER A 47 10.13 -17.51 18.30
N GLU A 48 9.83 -17.24 19.57
CA GLU A 48 9.76 -15.86 20.09
C GLU A 48 11.07 -15.07 19.89
N GLU A 49 12.22 -15.74 19.99
CA GLU A 49 13.53 -15.11 19.79
C GLU A 49 13.75 -14.79 18.31
N GLN A 50 13.44 -15.73 17.42
CA GLN A 50 13.56 -15.54 15.98
C GLN A 50 12.60 -14.46 15.47
N ALA A 51 11.37 -14.43 15.98
CA ALA A 51 10.38 -13.43 15.63
C ALA A 51 10.87 -12.00 15.96
N LYS A 52 11.53 -11.79 17.11
CA LYS A 52 12.09 -10.48 17.48
C LYS A 52 13.14 -10.02 16.47
N ILE A 53 14.05 -10.89 16.04
CA ILE A 53 15.10 -10.55 15.08
C ILE A 53 14.49 -10.38 13.67
N PHE A 54 13.58 -11.27 13.28
CA PHE A 54 12.88 -11.24 11.99
C PHE A 54 12.16 -9.92 11.76
N TRP A 55 11.37 -9.45 12.73
CA TRP A 55 10.59 -8.22 12.57
C TRP A 55 11.47 -6.97 12.41
N VAL A 56 12.64 -6.93 13.06
CA VAL A 56 13.62 -5.84 12.88
C VAL A 56 14.13 -5.80 11.44
N VAL A 57 14.55 -6.96 10.90
CA VAL A 57 15.04 -7.07 9.51
C VAL A 57 13.91 -6.80 8.51
N TYR A 58 12.70 -7.30 8.79
CA TYR A 58 11.54 -7.13 7.91
C TYR A 58 11.08 -5.68 7.83
N ASP A 59 11.04 -4.96 8.96
CA ASP A 59 10.61 -3.56 8.97
C ASP A 59 11.59 -2.66 8.20
N GLU A 60 12.89 -2.92 8.29
CA GLU A 60 13.91 -2.24 7.48
C GLU A 60 13.69 -2.50 5.98
N PHE A 61 13.53 -3.78 5.60
CA PHE A 61 13.24 -4.20 4.24
C PHE A 61 11.97 -3.54 3.68
N ASP A 62 10.85 -3.61 4.42
CA ASP A 62 9.55 -3.12 3.97
C ASP A 62 9.59 -1.60 3.79
N LYS A 63 10.31 -0.88 4.66
CA LYS A 63 10.49 0.56 4.54
C LYS A 63 11.20 0.91 3.21
N ILE A 64 12.37 0.34 2.96
CA ILE A 64 13.16 0.63 1.75
C ILE A 64 12.37 0.24 0.49
N ARG A 65 11.76 -0.96 0.49
CA ARG A 65 10.94 -1.43 -0.62
C ARG A 65 9.74 -0.52 -0.88
N SER A 66 9.09 -0.03 0.17
CA SER A 66 7.95 0.88 0.04
C SER A 66 8.33 2.22 -0.59
N GLU A 67 9.52 2.74 -0.28
CA GLU A 67 10.07 3.97 -0.87
C GLU A 67 10.35 3.78 -2.36
N ILE A 68 11.01 2.69 -2.76
CA ILE A 68 11.25 2.35 -4.18
C ILE A 68 9.92 2.29 -4.95
N ARG A 69 8.92 1.59 -4.41
CA ARG A 69 7.59 1.47 -5.03
C ARG A 69 6.85 2.79 -5.10
N LYS A 70 7.00 3.64 -4.09
CA LYS A 70 6.42 4.99 -4.09
C LYS A 70 7.03 5.82 -5.23
N ASN A 71 8.34 5.77 -5.41
CA ASN A 71 9.04 6.50 -6.48
C ASN A 71 8.56 6.02 -7.86
N ILE A 72 8.51 4.70 -8.10
CA ILE A 72 7.97 4.13 -9.35
C ILE A 72 6.53 4.61 -9.61
N ARG A 73 5.66 4.60 -8.59
CA ARG A 73 4.27 5.08 -8.72
C ARG A 73 4.19 6.57 -9.07
N GLN A 74 5.05 7.39 -8.47
CA GLN A 74 5.09 8.82 -8.76
C GLN A 74 5.54 9.06 -10.20
N MET A 75 6.65 8.46 -10.62
CA MET A 75 7.17 8.60 -11.98
C MET A 75 6.15 8.15 -13.03
N THR A 76 5.57 6.96 -12.84
CA THR A 76 4.55 6.43 -13.77
C THR A 76 3.25 7.23 -13.77
N ALA A 77 2.94 7.97 -12.70
CA ALA A 77 1.81 8.89 -12.68
C ALA A 77 2.09 10.17 -13.47
N GLU A 78 3.30 10.71 -13.33
CA GLU A 78 3.74 11.91 -14.06
C GLU A 78 3.81 11.66 -15.57
N SER A 79 4.31 10.51 -16.01
CA SER A 79 4.42 10.16 -17.44
C SER A 79 3.06 9.88 -18.11
N ARG A 80 1.96 9.74 -17.35
CA ARG A 80 0.59 9.61 -17.92
C ARG A 80 -0.02 10.94 -18.37
N ASN A 81 0.63 12.07 -18.07
CA ASN A 81 0.17 13.37 -18.54
C ASN A 81 0.42 13.51 -20.05
N ILE A 82 -0.64 13.82 -20.80
CA ILE A 82 -0.67 13.92 -22.28
C ILE A 82 0.32 14.98 -22.82
N THR A 83 0.74 15.92 -21.97
CA THR A 83 1.70 16.99 -22.31
C THR A 83 3.17 16.61 -22.11
N THR A 84 3.47 15.36 -21.73
CA THR A 84 4.85 14.91 -21.48
C THR A 84 5.55 14.62 -22.81
N SER A 85 6.74 15.19 -23.02
CA SER A 85 7.57 14.90 -24.20
C SER A 85 8.03 13.43 -24.21
N ASP A 86 8.14 12.84 -25.41
CA ASP A 86 8.65 11.48 -25.63
C ASP A 86 10.03 11.26 -25.00
N ASP A 87 10.92 12.26 -25.04
CA ASP A 87 12.26 12.19 -24.42
C ASP A 87 12.18 12.05 -22.90
N LYS A 88 11.23 12.77 -22.27
CA LYS A 88 10.99 12.65 -20.82
C LYS A 88 10.38 11.30 -20.48
N ILE A 89 9.44 10.81 -21.28
CA ILE A 89 8.86 9.46 -21.10
C ILE A 89 9.95 8.40 -21.18
N LEU A 90 10.85 8.47 -22.16
CA LEU A 90 11.96 7.53 -22.30
C LEU A 90 12.91 7.59 -21.09
N SER A 91 13.22 8.79 -20.60
CA SER A 91 14.03 8.97 -19.38
C SER A 91 13.35 8.36 -18.16
N ASP A 92 12.06 8.66 -17.95
CA ASP A 92 11.27 8.14 -16.84
C ASP A 92 11.22 6.60 -16.87
N LEU A 93 11.07 6.01 -18.07
CA LEU A 93 11.08 4.56 -18.24
C LEU A 93 12.45 3.94 -17.86
N LYS A 94 13.56 4.56 -18.27
CA LYS A 94 14.91 4.09 -17.88
C LYS A 94 15.11 4.15 -16.37
N GLU A 95 14.64 5.20 -15.72
CA GLU A 95 14.74 5.33 -14.27
C GLU A 95 13.84 4.32 -13.55
N VAL A 96 12.62 4.08 -14.03
CA VAL A 96 11.75 3.01 -13.50
C VAL A 96 12.42 1.64 -13.61
N LEU A 97 13.11 1.35 -14.72
CA LEU A 97 13.88 0.11 -14.86
C LEU A 97 15.03 0.04 -13.85
N SER A 98 15.74 1.15 -13.62
CA SER A 98 16.79 1.23 -12.59
C SER A 98 16.23 1.00 -11.18
N LEU A 99 15.07 1.58 -10.85
CA LEU A 99 14.41 1.38 -9.56
C LEU A 99 13.95 -0.07 -9.37
N LYS A 100 13.44 -0.72 -10.42
CA LYS A 100 13.12 -2.16 -10.38
C LYS A 100 14.36 -3.02 -10.15
N GLN A 101 15.48 -2.67 -10.78
CA GLN A 101 16.76 -3.35 -10.54
C GLN A 101 17.17 -3.22 -9.06
N LYS A 102 17.07 -2.00 -8.49
CA LYS A 102 17.32 -1.78 -7.07
C LYS A 102 16.38 -2.59 -6.16
N GLU A 103 15.10 -2.76 -6.53
CA GLU A 103 14.17 -3.62 -5.78
C GLU A 103 14.63 -5.08 -5.78
N VAL A 104 15.07 -5.60 -6.93
CA VAL A 104 15.60 -6.98 -7.04
C VAL A 104 16.87 -7.16 -6.23
N ASP A 105 17.78 -6.19 -6.27
CA ASP A 105 19.04 -6.28 -5.53
C ASP A 105 18.81 -6.17 -4.01
N LEU A 106 17.84 -5.35 -3.59
CA LEU A 106 17.37 -5.31 -2.20
C LEU A 106 16.82 -6.69 -1.76
N GLU A 107 15.99 -7.33 -2.60
CA GLU A 107 15.45 -8.66 -2.29
C GLU A 107 16.56 -9.71 -2.12
N LYS A 108 17.60 -9.67 -2.96
CA LYS A 108 18.76 -10.57 -2.83
C LYS A 108 19.55 -10.31 -1.54
N GLU A 109 19.80 -9.05 -1.21
CA GLU A 109 20.52 -8.67 0.02
C GLU A 109 19.78 -9.20 1.26
N TYR A 110 18.47 -8.94 1.33
CA TYR A 110 17.67 -9.28 2.50
C TYR A 110 17.34 -10.76 2.60
N LEU A 111 17.34 -11.52 1.50
CA LEU A 111 17.23 -12.98 1.54
C LEU A 111 18.33 -13.58 2.45
N SER A 112 19.58 -13.08 2.32
CA SER A 112 20.68 -13.54 3.18
C SER A 112 20.51 -13.15 4.65
N LYS A 113 19.84 -12.02 4.93
CA LYS A 113 19.55 -11.54 6.29
C LYS A 113 18.43 -12.35 6.93
N PHE A 114 17.37 -12.66 6.19
CA PHE A 114 16.26 -13.49 6.65
C PHE A 114 16.64 -14.95 6.88
N LEU A 115 17.71 -15.46 6.26
CA LEU A 115 18.22 -16.81 6.56
C LEU A 115 19.00 -16.88 7.89
N LYS A 116 19.34 -15.73 8.49
CA LYS A 116 20.09 -15.65 9.76
C LYS A 116 19.19 -15.33 10.97
N THR A 117 17.90 -15.09 10.73
CA THR A 117 16.85 -14.88 11.75
C THR A 117 16.20 -16.22 12.07
#